data_AF-A0A956M0X9-F1
#
_entry.id   AF-A0A956M0X9-F1
#
_cell.length_a   1.000
_cell.length_b   1.000
_cell.length_c   1.000
_cell.angle_alpha   90.00
_cell.angle_beta   90.00
_cell.angle_gamma   90.00
#
_symmetry.space_group_name_H-M   'P 1'
#
loop_
_entity.id
_entity.type
_entity.pdbx_description
1 polymer ?
#
loop_
_entity_poly.entity_id
_entity_poly.type
_entity_poly.pdbx_seq_one_letter_code
_entity_poly.pdbx_strand_id
1 'polypeptide(L)'
;MNPVLHVTLLVLLDLGLLAGLLAIPLGLSGNFILLGLAVVVAIATKLQAIGWLALILMAVAVVAGEVVEALLGSLVARKYGASKWGMLGAFGGGLVGAALGTMILPVVGSILGSFLGAAAGAIGAELAAGKGREPGLRAGWGAFLGKVLATAFKTAIGLAIAVYLVVVTH
;
A
#
# COMPACT_ATOMS: atom_id res chain seq x y z
N MET A 1 36.02 9.51 6.11
CA MET A 1 34.80 9.82 6.88
C MET A 1 35.03 9.35 8.31
N ASN A 2 34.58 10.09 9.33
CA ASN A 2 34.70 9.62 10.72
C ASN A 2 33.90 8.30 10.86
N PRO A 3 34.49 7.19 11.36
CA PRO A 3 33.81 5.90 11.46
C PRO A 3 32.51 6.00 12.28
N VAL A 4 32.50 6.85 13.31
CA VAL A 4 31.30 7.10 14.13
C VAL A 4 30.19 7.74 13.30
N LEU A 5 30.52 8.70 12.44
CA LEU A 5 29.54 9.36 11.57
C LEU A 5 28.94 8.37 10.56
N HIS A 6 29.76 7.46 10.02
CA HIS A 6 29.28 6.46 9.06
C HIS A 6 28.26 5.50 9.67
N VAL A 7 28.59 4.94 10.84
CA VAL A 7 27.69 4.02 11.57
C VAL A 7 26.38 4.73 11.95
N THR A 8 26.45 5.97 12.43
CA THR A 8 25.25 6.75 12.76
C THR A 8 24.33 6.93 11.56
N LEU A 9 24.88 7.21 10.37
CA LEU A 9 24.08 7.36 9.15
C LEU A 9 23.41 6.05 8.71
N LEU A 10 24.09 4.91 8.85
CA LEU A 10 23.51 3.60 8.54
C LEU A 10 22.36 3.25 9.50
N VAL A 11 22.55 3.49 10.81
CA VAL A 11 21.48 3.27 11.80
C VAL A 11 20.25 4.12 11.50
N LEU A 12 20.45 5.40 11.13
CA LEU A 12 19.34 6.28 10.75
C LEU A 12 18.64 5.81 9.46
N LEU A 13 19.40 5.31 8.48
CA LEU A 13 18.85 4.71 7.27
C LEU A 13 17.97 3.50 7.61
N ASP A 14 18.48 2.55 8.40
CA ASP A 14 17.76 1.33 8.78
C ASP A 14 16.48 1.63 9.56
N LEU A 15 16.51 2.59 10.49
CA LEU A 15 15.31 3.07 11.18
C LEU A 15 14.29 3.67 10.20
N GLY A 16 14.75 4.42 9.21
CA GLY A 16 13.91 4.94 8.12
C GLY A 16 13.30 3.83 7.26
N LEU A 17 14.06 2.78 6.94
CA LEU A 17 13.58 1.63 6.19
C LEU A 17 12.50 0.87 6.98
N LEU A 18 12.73 0.64 8.28
CA LEU A 18 11.77 0.01 9.17
C LEU A 18 10.48 0.84 9.28
N ALA A 19 10.60 2.16 9.46
CA ALA A 19 9.45 3.06 9.49
C ALA A 19 8.66 3.02 8.17
N GLY A 20 9.35 3.06 7.03
CA GLY A 20 8.74 2.97 5.70
C GLY A 20 8.01 1.64 5.48
N LEU A 21 8.62 0.52 5.86
CA LEU A 21 8.02 -0.81 5.76
C LEU A 21 6.79 -0.95 6.65
N LEU A 22 6.88 -0.50 7.90
CA LEU A 22 5.75 -0.53 8.84
C LEU A 22 4.61 0.36 8.35
N ALA A 23 4.88 1.45 7.63
CA ALA A 23 3.86 2.33 7.08
C ALA A 23 3.00 1.66 5.98
N ILE A 24 3.52 0.67 5.25
CA ILE A 24 2.80 0.03 4.13
C ILE A 24 1.52 -0.69 4.56
N PRO A 25 1.55 -1.67 5.49
CA PRO A 25 0.34 -2.37 5.92
C PRO A 25 -0.62 -1.43 6.67
N LEU A 26 -0.15 -0.27 7.12
CA LEU A 26 -0.96 0.79 7.73
C LEU A 26 -1.82 1.57 6.72
N GLY A 27 -1.74 1.23 5.43
CA GLY A 27 -2.42 1.95 4.36
C GLY A 27 -1.79 3.31 4.05
N LEU A 28 -0.60 3.58 4.58
CA LEU A 28 0.19 4.76 4.24
C LEU A 28 1.05 4.47 3.01
N SER A 29 1.44 5.52 2.32
CA SER A 29 2.33 5.47 1.15
C SER A 29 3.80 5.23 1.54
N GLY A 30 4.06 4.23 2.39
CA GLY A 30 5.38 3.90 2.95
C GLY A 30 6.45 3.60 1.89
N ASN A 31 6.04 3.09 0.72
CA ASN A 31 6.93 2.87 -0.41
C ASN A 31 7.57 4.19 -0.93
N PHE A 32 6.92 5.35 -0.78
CA PHE A 32 7.54 6.63 -1.13
C PHE A 32 8.59 7.07 -0.10
N ILE A 33 8.44 6.68 1.17
CA ILE A 33 9.49 6.88 2.18
C ILE A 33 10.73 6.11 1.77
N LEU A 34 10.57 4.83 1.41
CA LEU A 34 11.66 3.98 0.94
C LEU A 34 12.31 4.52 -0.34
N LEU A 35 11.51 5.00 -1.30
CA LEU A 35 12.02 5.66 -2.51
C LEU A 35 12.81 6.94 -2.18
N GLY A 36 12.31 7.76 -1.25
CA GLY A 36 13.00 8.97 -0.79
C GLY A 36 14.36 8.66 -0.17
N LEU A 37 14.43 7.62 0.67
CA LEU A 37 15.68 7.12 1.23
C LEU A 37 16.63 6.62 0.13
N ALA A 38 16.12 5.93 -0.89
CA ALA A 38 16.92 5.53 -2.04
C ALA A 38 17.51 6.73 -2.79
N VAL A 39 16.75 7.80 -2.98
CA VAL A 39 17.24 9.06 -3.59
C VAL A 39 18.33 9.69 -2.73
N VAL A 40 18.17 9.73 -1.41
CA VAL A 40 19.19 10.26 -0.49
C VAL A 40 20.49 9.47 -0.62
N VAL A 41 20.42 8.13 -0.60
CA VAL A 41 21.60 7.26 -0.78
C VAL A 41 22.24 7.49 -2.16
N ALA A 42 21.44 7.59 -3.22
CA ALA A 42 21.91 7.83 -4.57
C ALA A 42 22.69 9.15 -4.67
N ILE A 43 22.18 10.23 -4.07
CA ILE A 43 22.85 11.55 -4.05
C ILE A 43 24.12 11.48 -3.19
N ALA A 44 24.05 10.90 -1.99
CA ALA A 44 25.18 10.81 -1.07
C ALA A 44 26.36 10.02 -1.65
N THR A 45 26.07 9.00 -2.46
CA THR A 45 27.07 8.16 -3.13
C THR A 45 27.42 8.63 -4.54
N LYS A 46 26.92 9.81 -4.97
CA LYS A 46 27.11 10.35 -6.33
C LYS A 46 26.75 9.34 -7.42
N LEU A 47 25.66 8.61 -7.21
CA LEU A 47 25.11 7.56 -8.08
C LEU A 47 26.01 6.31 -8.25
N GLN A 48 27.09 6.17 -7.47
CA GLN A 48 27.94 4.99 -7.54
C GLN A 48 27.26 3.74 -6.98
N ALA A 49 26.46 3.92 -5.92
CA ALA A 49 25.77 2.82 -5.27
C ALA A 49 24.39 2.56 -5.91
N ILE A 50 23.67 3.63 -6.28
CA ILE A 50 22.35 3.55 -6.91
C ILE A 50 22.33 4.43 -8.16
N GLY A 51 22.21 3.80 -9.32
CA GLY A 51 22.09 4.50 -10.60
C GLY A 51 20.66 4.97 -10.91
N TRP A 52 20.53 5.85 -11.91
CA TRP A 52 19.25 6.39 -12.37
C TRP A 52 18.24 5.32 -12.78
N LEU A 53 18.70 4.25 -13.44
CA LEU A 53 17.81 3.17 -13.86
C LEU A 53 17.14 2.49 -12.65
N ALA A 54 17.90 2.22 -11.58
CA ALA A 54 17.35 1.63 -10.37
C ALA A 54 16.30 2.54 -9.73
N LEU A 55 16.57 3.85 -9.64
CA LEU A 55 15.60 4.82 -9.11
C LEU A 55 14.31 4.88 -9.95
N ILE A 56 14.42 4.86 -11.27
CA ILE A 56 13.26 4.86 -12.17
C ILE A 56 12.43 3.58 -11.98
N LEU A 57 13.09 2.42 -11.92
CA LEU A 57 12.41 1.14 -11.71
C LEU A 57 11.71 1.10 -10.34
N MET A 58 12.35 1.59 -9.28
CA MET A 58 11.73 1.72 -7.96
C MET A 58 10.53 2.67 -8.01
N ALA A 59 10.66 3.83 -8.66
CA ALA A 59 9.57 4.79 -8.78
C ALA A 59 8.36 4.19 -9.52
N VAL A 60 8.60 3.49 -10.63
CA VAL A 60 7.55 2.78 -11.38
C VAL A 60 6.90 1.70 -10.51
N ALA A 61 7.69 0.92 -9.77
CA ALA A 61 7.15 -0.10 -8.87
C ALA A 61 6.32 0.50 -7.73
N VAL A 62 6.78 1.59 -7.12
CA VAL A 62 6.07 2.32 -6.06
C VAL A 62 4.71 2.80 -6.57
N VAL A 63 4.69 3.49 -7.72
CA VAL A 63 3.46 3.98 -8.35
C VAL A 63 2.54 2.82 -8.73
N ALA A 64 3.07 1.75 -9.30
CA ALA A 64 2.28 0.56 -9.63
C ALA A 64 1.64 -0.06 -8.37
N GLY A 65 2.36 -0.12 -7.24
CA GLY A 65 1.84 -0.59 -5.96
C GLY A 65 0.65 0.22 -5.47
N GLU A 66 0.71 1.55 -5.54
CA GLU A 66 -0.42 2.43 -5.18
C GLU A 66 -1.64 2.23 -6.09
N VAL A 67 -1.41 2.13 -7.41
CA VAL A 67 -2.47 1.89 -8.39
C VAL A 67 -3.15 0.54 -8.13
N VAL A 68 -2.36 -0.49 -7.84
CA VAL A 68 -2.87 -1.82 -7.48
C VAL A 68 -3.68 -1.74 -6.17
N GLU A 69 -3.21 -1.03 -5.15
CA GLU A 69 -3.97 -0.85 -3.90
C GLU A 69 -5.30 -0.11 -4.07
N ALA A 70 -5.31 0.90 -4.95
CA ALA A 70 -6.51 1.66 -5.26
C ALA A 70 -7.56 0.81 -6.00
N LEU A 71 -7.13 -0.05 -6.93
CA LEU A 71 -8.04 -0.68 -7.89
C LEU A 71 -8.31 -2.16 -7.61
N LEU A 72 -7.37 -2.90 -6.99
CA LEU A 72 -7.45 -4.36 -6.91
C LEU A 72 -8.65 -4.83 -6.08
N GLY A 73 -9.03 -4.08 -5.04
CA GLY A 73 -10.28 -4.32 -4.30
C GLY A 73 -11.49 -4.38 -5.23
N SER A 74 -11.70 -3.35 -6.03
CA SER A 74 -12.80 -3.28 -7.00
C SER A 74 -12.69 -4.33 -8.11
N LEU A 75 -11.48 -4.57 -8.63
CA LEU A 75 -11.25 -5.55 -9.70
C LEU A 75 -11.51 -6.99 -9.23
N VAL A 76 -11.07 -7.34 -8.02
CA VAL A 76 -11.33 -8.65 -7.44
C VAL A 76 -12.81 -8.77 -7.07
N ALA A 77 -13.44 -7.74 -6.49
CA ALA A 77 -14.89 -7.73 -6.27
C ALA A 77 -15.68 -8.07 -7.55
N ARG A 78 -15.27 -7.52 -8.70
CA ARG A 78 -15.88 -7.85 -10.00
C ARG A 78 -15.74 -9.33 -10.37
N LYS A 79 -14.59 -9.95 -10.09
CA LYS A 79 -14.39 -11.41 -10.29
C LYS A 79 -15.32 -12.24 -9.42
N TYR A 80 -15.76 -11.71 -8.27
CA TYR A 80 -16.74 -12.33 -7.38
C TYR A 80 -18.20 -11.94 -7.70
N GLY A 81 -18.46 -11.30 -8.85
CA GLY A 81 -19.81 -11.01 -9.33
C GLY A 81 -20.32 -9.59 -9.06
N ALA A 82 -19.47 -8.69 -8.54
CA ALA A 82 -19.84 -7.29 -8.35
C ALA A 82 -20.21 -6.61 -9.69
N SER A 83 -21.29 -5.83 -9.67
CA SER A 83 -21.62 -4.90 -10.75
C SER A 83 -20.69 -3.69 -10.74
N LYS A 84 -20.89 -2.77 -11.70
CA LYS A 84 -20.24 -1.46 -11.70
C LYS A 84 -20.52 -0.69 -10.41
N TRP A 85 -21.73 -0.79 -9.86
CA TRP A 85 -22.09 -0.17 -8.59
C TRP A 85 -21.35 -0.81 -7.42
N GLY A 86 -21.25 -2.15 -7.36
CA GLY A 86 -20.45 -2.85 -6.36
C GLY A 86 -18.97 -2.48 -6.39
N MET A 87 -18.39 -2.29 -7.59
CA MET A 87 -17.00 -1.83 -7.72
C MET A 87 -16.78 -0.41 -7.20
N LEU A 88 -17.70 0.51 -7.52
CA LEU A 88 -17.67 1.90 -7.03
C LEU A 88 -17.92 1.95 -5.52
N GLY A 89 -18.84 1.13 -5.03
CA GLY A 89 -19.11 0.94 -3.61
C GLY A 89 -17.89 0.41 -2.86
N ALA A 90 -17.15 -0.55 -3.42
CA ALA A 90 -15.91 -1.04 -2.84
C ALA A 90 -14.85 0.06 -2.73
N PHE A 91 -14.67 0.84 -3.80
CA PHE A 91 -13.69 1.91 -3.85
C PHE A 91 -14.05 3.03 -2.86
N GLY A 92 -15.26 3.60 -2.98
CA GLY A 92 -15.73 4.68 -2.12
C GLY A 92 -15.90 4.25 -0.67
N GLY A 93 -16.43 3.05 -0.43
CA GLY A 93 -16.56 2.47 0.90
C GLY A 93 -15.21 2.25 1.57
N GLY A 94 -14.19 1.84 0.82
CA GLY A 94 -12.83 1.72 1.35
C GLY A 94 -12.25 3.07 1.78
N LEU A 95 -12.47 4.13 1.00
CA LEU A 95 -12.01 5.49 1.36
C LEU A 95 -12.75 6.03 2.59
N VAL A 96 -14.08 5.95 2.58
CA VAL A 96 -14.92 6.43 3.69
C VAL A 96 -14.66 5.62 4.95
N GLY A 97 -14.55 4.30 4.84
CA GLY A 97 -14.23 3.42 5.96
C GLY A 97 -12.86 3.71 6.54
N ALA A 98 -11.84 3.97 5.70
CA ALA A 98 -10.53 4.40 6.18
C ALA A 98 -10.62 5.72 6.97
N ALA A 99 -11.34 6.71 6.43
CA ALA A 99 -11.50 8.01 7.08
C ALA A 99 -12.22 7.89 8.44
N LEU A 100 -13.36 7.19 8.48
CA LEU A 100 -14.12 6.98 9.71
C LEU A 100 -13.34 6.15 10.73
N GLY A 101 -12.67 5.09 10.28
CA GLY A 101 -11.85 4.26 11.16
C GLY A 101 -10.69 5.04 11.79
N THR A 102 -10.08 5.96 11.02
CA THR A 102 -9.02 6.86 11.52
C THR A 102 -9.51 7.73 12.68
N MET A 103 -10.77 8.20 12.64
CA MET A 103 -11.35 9.03 13.71
C MET A 103 -11.56 8.25 15.01
N ILE A 104 -11.79 6.94 14.93
CA ILE A 104 -12.01 6.07 16.10
C ILE A 104 -10.66 5.67 16.71
N LEU A 105 -9.77 5.13 15.88
CA LEU A 105 -8.46 4.68 16.29
C LEU A 105 -7.46 5.00 15.16
N PRO A 106 -6.59 6.00 15.32
CA PRO A 106 -5.61 6.34 14.31
C PRO A 106 -4.79 5.12 13.91
N VAL A 107 -4.40 5.06 12.64
CA VAL A 107 -3.56 3.99 12.08
C VAL A 107 -4.30 2.64 11.98
N VAL A 108 -4.62 1.99 13.10
CA VAL A 108 -5.27 0.67 13.10
C VAL A 108 -6.70 0.74 12.56
N GLY A 109 -7.45 1.77 12.97
CA GLY A 109 -8.79 2.00 12.46
C GLY A 109 -8.81 2.34 10.98
N SER A 110 -7.79 3.05 10.47
CA SER A 110 -7.65 3.35 9.03
C SER A 110 -7.53 2.06 8.20
N ILE A 111 -6.70 1.11 8.64
CA ILE A 111 -6.54 -0.19 7.99
C ILE A 111 -7.87 -0.94 8.03
N LEU A 112 -8.37 -1.26 9.22
CA LEU A 112 -9.56 -2.08 9.37
C LEU A 112 -10.76 -1.44 8.69
N GLY A 113 -10.90 -0.12 8.84
CA GLY A 113 -11.90 0.69 8.17
C GLY A 113 -11.81 0.62 6.66
N SER A 114 -10.62 0.63 6.06
CA SER A 114 -10.48 0.53 4.60
C SER A 114 -10.89 -0.84 4.06
N PHE A 115 -10.61 -1.91 4.78
CA PHE A 115 -10.96 -3.28 4.39
C PHE A 115 -12.45 -3.54 4.60
N LEU A 116 -12.96 -3.22 5.78
CA LEU A 116 -14.38 -3.41 6.13
C LEU A 116 -15.26 -2.44 5.35
N GLY A 117 -14.83 -1.20 5.17
CA GLY A 117 -15.52 -0.21 4.37
C GLY A 117 -15.61 -0.60 2.90
N ALA A 118 -14.56 -1.18 2.32
CA ALA A 118 -14.61 -1.70 0.96
C ALA A 118 -15.59 -2.87 0.84
N ALA A 119 -15.58 -3.80 1.80
CA ALA A 119 -16.53 -4.91 1.82
C ALA A 119 -17.98 -4.43 1.99
N ALA A 120 -18.24 -3.59 2.99
CA ALA A 120 -19.56 -3.04 3.29
C ALA A 120 -20.09 -2.14 2.16
N GLY A 121 -19.23 -1.32 1.57
CA GLY A 121 -19.58 -0.47 0.44
C GLY A 121 -19.95 -1.28 -0.80
N ALA A 122 -19.24 -2.37 -1.09
CA ALA A 122 -19.60 -3.29 -2.16
C ALA A 122 -20.95 -3.97 -1.88
N ILE A 123 -21.16 -4.50 -0.68
CA ILE A 123 -22.42 -5.14 -0.26
C ILE A 123 -23.59 -4.16 -0.38
N GLY A 124 -23.43 -2.96 0.19
CA GLY A 124 -24.46 -1.92 0.19
C GLY A 124 -24.81 -1.45 -1.22
N ALA A 125 -23.83 -1.25 -2.09
CA ALA A 125 -24.07 -0.84 -3.47
C ALA A 125 -24.76 -1.92 -4.30
N GLU A 126 -24.44 -3.20 -4.08
CA GLU A 126 -25.13 -4.32 -4.74
C GLU A 126 -26.59 -4.44 -4.28
N LEU A 127 -26.84 -4.32 -2.97
CA LEU A 127 -28.20 -4.31 -2.41
C LEU A 127 -29.02 -3.13 -2.94
N ALA A 128 -28.42 -1.94 -2.99
CA ALA A 128 -29.06 -0.73 -3.54
C ALA A 128 -29.34 -0.85 -5.05
N ALA A 129 -28.51 -1.60 -5.78
CA ALA A 129 -28.75 -1.95 -7.18
C ALA A 129 -29.80 -3.05 -7.38
N GLY A 130 -30.53 -3.44 -6.32
CA GLY A 130 -31.56 -4.48 -6.37
C GLY A 130 -31.02 -5.90 -6.46
N LYS A 131 -29.71 -6.10 -6.27
CA LYS A 131 -29.15 -7.44 -6.19
C LYS A 131 -29.46 -8.06 -4.83
N GLY A 132 -29.66 -9.38 -4.82
CA GLY A 132 -29.90 -10.12 -3.57
C GLY A 132 -28.73 -10.06 -2.59
N ARG A 133 -28.98 -10.49 -1.35
CA ARG A 133 -27.97 -10.52 -0.27
C ARG A 133 -26.75 -11.37 -0.62
N GLU A 134 -26.96 -12.55 -1.19
CA GLU A 134 -25.87 -13.47 -1.53
C GLU A 134 -24.91 -12.87 -2.58
N PRO A 135 -25.39 -12.31 -3.71
CA PRO A 135 -24.53 -11.54 -4.62
C PRO A 135 -23.75 -10.41 -3.95
N GLY A 136 -24.39 -9.65 -3.07
CA GLY A 136 -23.75 -8.56 -2.32
C GLY A 136 -22.62 -9.05 -1.43
N LEU A 137 -22.83 -10.13 -0.67
CA LEU A 137 -21.82 -10.74 0.19
C LEU A 137 -20.63 -11.28 -0.61
N ARG A 138 -20.87 -11.92 -1.76
CA ARG A 138 -19.79 -12.37 -2.65
C ARG A 138 -18.96 -11.19 -3.17
N ALA A 139 -19.61 -10.10 -3.59
CA ALA A 139 -18.93 -8.88 -3.99
C ALA A 139 -18.08 -8.27 -2.86
N GLY A 140 -18.65 -8.19 -1.64
CA GLY A 140 -17.94 -7.71 -0.45
C GLY A 140 -16.72 -8.56 -0.10
N TRP A 141 -16.84 -9.89 -0.16
CA TRP A 141 -15.73 -10.81 0.04
C TRP A 141 -14.62 -10.61 -1.00
N GLY A 142 -15.00 -10.44 -2.26
CA GLY A 142 -14.05 -10.10 -3.32
C GLY A 142 -13.34 -8.77 -3.10
N ALA A 143 -14.05 -7.74 -2.60
CA ALA A 143 -13.45 -6.46 -2.26
C ALA A 143 -12.43 -6.57 -1.13
N PHE A 144 -12.77 -7.31 -0.07
CA PHE A 144 -11.88 -7.58 1.06
C PHE A 144 -10.62 -8.34 0.61
N LEU A 145 -10.77 -9.45 -0.11
CA LEU A 145 -9.64 -10.23 -0.62
C LEU A 145 -8.78 -9.41 -1.57
N GLY A 146 -9.38 -8.58 -2.41
CA GLY A 146 -8.65 -7.67 -3.30
C GLY A 146 -7.78 -6.68 -2.50
N LYS A 147 -8.26 -6.15 -1.38
CA LYS A 147 -7.47 -5.30 -0.48
C LYS A 147 -6.31 -6.08 0.16
N VAL A 148 -6.54 -7.28 0.68
CA VAL A 148 -5.48 -8.14 1.24
C VAL A 148 -4.36 -8.38 0.22
N LEU A 149 -4.72 -8.79 -0.99
CA LEU A 149 -3.77 -9.07 -2.06
C LEU A 149 -3.00 -7.81 -2.47
N ALA A 150 -3.65 -6.66 -2.48
CA ALA A 150 -3.01 -5.41 -2.88
C ALA A 150 -2.00 -4.94 -1.85
N THR A 151 -2.37 -4.99 -0.56
CA THR A 151 -1.45 -4.68 0.55
C THR A 151 -0.27 -5.64 0.55
N ALA A 152 -0.50 -6.94 0.31
CA ALA A 152 0.59 -7.92 0.21
C ALA A 152 1.55 -7.60 -0.96
N PHE A 153 1.01 -7.31 -2.14
CA PHE A 153 1.81 -6.91 -3.31
C PHE A 153 2.62 -5.62 -3.04
N LYS A 154 1.98 -4.61 -2.46
CA LYS A 154 2.63 -3.35 -2.10
C LYS A 154 3.73 -3.54 -1.06
N THR A 155 3.52 -4.44 -0.10
CA THR A 155 4.52 -4.81 0.92
C THR A 155 5.71 -5.53 0.30
N ALA A 156 5.49 -6.42 -0.67
CA ALA A 156 6.57 -7.10 -1.38
C ALA A 156 7.47 -6.11 -2.14
N ILE A 157 6.89 -5.08 -2.77
CA ILE A 157 7.65 -3.98 -3.41
C ILE A 157 8.51 -3.27 -2.37
N GLY A 158 7.93 -2.89 -1.23
CA GLY A 158 8.67 -2.21 -0.17
C GLY A 158 9.83 -3.05 0.37
N LEU A 159 9.60 -4.34 0.60
CA LEU A 159 10.63 -5.28 1.02
C LEU A 159 11.76 -5.38 0.00
N ALA A 160 11.45 -5.46 -1.30
CA ALA A 160 12.47 -5.51 -2.34
C ALA A 160 13.34 -4.25 -2.35
N ILE A 161 12.74 -3.07 -2.21
CA ILE A 161 13.46 -1.78 -2.14
C ILE A 161 14.33 -1.73 -0.88
N ALA A 162 13.79 -2.09 0.29
CA ALA A 162 14.53 -2.07 1.55
C ALA A 162 15.73 -3.03 1.52
N VAL A 163 15.54 -4.27 1.05
CA VAL A 163 16.61 -5.25 0.90
C VAL A 163 17.68 -4.74 -0.05
N TYR A 164 17.29 -4.17 -1.20
CA TYR A 164 18.24 -3.58 -2.14
C TYR A 164 19.07 -2.47 -1.50
N LEU A 165 18.44 -1.58 -0.73
CA LEU A 165 19.14 -0.49 -0.03
C LEU A 165 20.13 -1.01 1.01
N VAL A 166 19.76 -2.01 1.79
CA VAL A 166 20.66 -2.65 2.76
C VAL A 166 21.88 -3.23 2.04
N VAL A 167 21.67 -4.01 0.97
CA VAL A 167 22.75 -4.66 0.20
C VAL A 167 23.72 -3.66 -0.43
N VAL A 168 23.24 -2.50 -0.83
CA VAL A 168 24.06 -1.50 -1.54
C VAL A 168 24.81 -0.56 -0.57
N THR A 169 24.39 -0.50 0.69
CA THR A 169 24.95 0.44 1.69
C THR A 169 25.83 -0.21 2.74
N HIS A 170 25.76 -1.53 2.90
CA HIS A 170 26.54 -2.34 3.84
C HIS A 170 27.56 -3.21 3.09
#